data_AF-A0A2X1PT07-F1
#
_entry.id   AF-A0A2X1PT07-F1
#
_cell.length_a   1.000
_cell.length_b   1.000
_cell.length_c   1.000
_cell.angle_alpha   90.00
_cell.angle_beta   90.00
_cell.angle_gamma   90.00
#
_symmetry.space_group_name_H-M   'P 1'
#
loop_
_entity.id
_entity.type
_entity.pdbx_description
1 polymer ?
#
loop_
_entity_poly.entity_id
_entity_poly.type
_entity_poly.pdbx_seq_one_letter_code
_entity_poly.pdbx_strand_id
1 'polypeptide(L)'
;MHMEPWDGPAGIVMSDGRFAACNLDRNGLRPARYVITKDKLITCASEVGIWDYQPDEVVEKGRVGPGELMVIDTRSGRIPALGRNR
;
A
#
# COMPACT_ATOMS: atom_id res chain seq x y z
N MET A 1 -20.13 -5.60 17.30
CA MET A 1 -19.22 -4.77 18.11
C MET A 1 -18.95 -3.51 17.30
N HIS A 2 -19.33 -2.34 17.81
CA HIS A 2 -18.97 -1.06 17.21
C HIS A 2 -17.84 -0.47 18.05
N MET A 3 -16.77 -0.02 17.39
CA MET A 3 -15.63 0.64 18.01
C MET A 3 -15.61 2.07 17.50
N GLU A 4 -15.36 3.04 18.38
CA GLU A 4 -15.09 4.41 17.96
C GLU A 4 -13.87 4.46 17.02
N PRO A 5 -13.86 5.35 16.00
CA PRO A 5 -12.70 5.47 15.12
C PRO A 5 -11.46 5.95 15.89
N TRP A 6 -10.34 5.26 15.68
CA TRP A 6 -9.04 5.71 16.14
C TRP A 6 -8.51 6.73 15.14
N ASP A 7 -8.83 8.00 15.37
CA ASP A 7 -8.54 9.07 14.41
C ASP A 7 -7.18 9.73 14.64
N GLY A 8 -6.66 10.35 13.57
CA GLY A 8 -5.38 11.05 13.54
C GLY A 8 -4.54 10.69 12.31
N PRO A 9 -3.47 11.46 12.00
CA PRO A 9 -2.63 11.19 10.84
C PRO A 9 -1.93 9.82 10.92
N ALA A 10 -2.39 8.86 10.12
CA ALA A 10 -1.88 7.49 10.16
C ALA A 10 -1.69 6.92 8.75
N GLY A 11 -0.50 6.38 8.51
CA GLY A 11 -0.24 5.45 7.43
C GLY A 11 0.34 4.20 8.06
N ILE A 12 -0.36 3.07 7.91
CA ILE A 12 -0.03 1.84 8.61
C ILE A 12 0.34 0.80 7.57
N VAL A 13 1.49 0.16 7.78
CA VAL A 13 1.88 -1.06 7.08
C VAL A 13 1.72 -2.21 8.06
N MET A 14 1.03 -3.26 7.66
CA MET A 14 0.66 -4.38 8.52
C MET A 14 0.82 -5.71 7.79
N SER A 15 1.00 -6.78 8.55
CA SER A 15 1.04 -8.14 8.02
C SER A 15 0.53 -9.14 9.06
N ASP A 16 -0.17 -10.17 8.61
CA ASP A 16 -0.55 -11.33 9.42
C ASP A 16 0.25 -12.60 9.05
N GLY A 17 1.26 -12.46 8.18
CA GLY A 17 2.06 -13.56 7.64
C GLY A 17 1.56 -14.12 6.30
N ARG A 18 0.27 -13.94 5.96
CA ARG A 18 -0.28 -14.27 4.63
C ARG A 18 -0.62 -13.02 3.84
N PHE A 19 -1.25 -12.05 4.46
CA PHE A 19 -1.59 -10.78 3.85
C PHE A 19 -0.61 -9.73 4.33
N ALA A 20 -0.06 -8.98 3.39
CA ALA A 20 0.62 -7.72 3.68
C ALA A 20 -0.27 -6.58 3.17
N ALA A 21 -0.42 -5.52 3.95
CA ALA A 21 -1.31 -4.43 3.61
C ALA A 21 -0.74 -3.06 4.00
N CYS A 22 -1.21 -2.03 3.30
CA CYS A 22 -1.01 -0.64 3.69
C CYS A 22 -2.34 0.11 3.61
N ASN A 23 -2.67 0.86 4.66
CA ASN A 23 -3.83 1.75 4.67
C ASN A 23 -3.44 3.15 5.10
N LEU A 24 -4.27 4.12 4.73
CA LEU A 24 -4.25 5.44 5.33
C LEU A 24 -5.48 5.68 6.20
N ASP A 25 -5.35 6.65 7.10
CA ASP A 25 -6.48 7.25 7.79
C ASP A 25 -7.50 7.81 6.80
N ARG A 26 -8.72 8.06 7.29
CA ARG A 26 -9.87 8.52 6.48
C ARG A 26 -9.61 9.82 5.70
N ASN A 27 -8.65 10.63 6.13
CA ASN A 27 -8.30 11.90 5.52
C ASN A 27 -7.00 11.82 4.69
N GLY A 28 -6.27 10.69 4.76
CA GLY A 28 -5.03 10.48 4.01
C GLY A 28 -3.93 11.47 4.39
N LEU A 29 -3.75 11.71 5.69
CA LEU A 29 -2.88 12.78 6.20
C LEU A 29 -1.39 12.37 6.24
N ARG A 30 -1.08 11.11 5.92
CA ARG A 30 0.29 10.61 5.74
C ARG A 30 0.51 10.19 4.28
N PRO A 31 1.71 10.40 3.71
CA PRO A 31 2.01 9.89 2.40
C PRO A 31 2.27 8.38 2.45
N ALA A 32 1.79 7.66 1.44
CA ALA A 32 2.11 6.27 1.17
C ALA A 32 2.20 6.07 -0.35
N ARG A 33 3.39 5.72 -0.82
CA ARG A 33 3.74 5.51 -2.23
C ARG A 33 4.09 4.05 -2.43
N TYR A 34 3.72 3.51 -3.58
CA TYR A 34 4.13 2.16 -3.94
C TYR A 34 4.73 2.09 -5.35
N VAL A 35 5.62 1.12 -5.53
CA VAL A 35 6.22 0.74 -6.81
C VAL A 35 6.10 -0.77 -6.96
N ILE A 36 5.69 -1.22 -8.13
CA ILE A 36 5.62 -2.64 -8.51
C ILE A 36 6.60 -2.87 -9.65
N THR A 37 7.49 -3.85 -9.50
CA THR A 37 8.46 -4.22 -10.54
C THR A 37 8.02 -5.46 -11.32
N LYS A 38 8.68 -5.71 -12.45
CA LYS A 38 8.45 -6.88 -13.32
C LYS A 38 8.62 -8.21 -12.58
N ASP A 39 9.55 -8.25 -11.62
CA ASP A 39 9.83 -9.41 -10.78
C ASP A 39 8.86 -9.55 -9.60
N LYS A 40 7.76 -8.77 -9.61
CA LYS A 40 6.70 -8.78 -8.59
C LYS A 40 7.19 -8.36 -7.21
N LEU A 41 8.29 -7.61 -7.14
CA LEU A 41 8.64 -6.90 -5.91
C LEU A 41 7.73 -5.69 -5.77
N ILE A 42 7.25 -5.47 -4.55
CA ILE A 42 6.39 -4.35 -4.21
C ILE A 42 7.07 -3.58 -3.09
N THR A 43 7.41 -2.33 -3.34
CA THR A 43 7.85 -1.41 -2.29
C THR A 43 6.67 -0.54 -1.89
N CYS A 44 6.49 -0.34 -0.58
CA CYS A 44 5.51 0.59 -0.03
C CYS A 44 6.22 1.42 1.04
N ALA A 45 6.26 2.74 0.85
CA ALA A 45 7.00 3.65 1.72
C ALA A 45 6.34 5.04 1.74
N SER A 46 6.77 5.90 2.65
CA SER A 46 6.29 7.28 2.71
C SER A 46 6.72 8.14 1.51
N GLU A 47 7.77 7.73 0.80
CA GLU A 47 8.36 8.46 -0.33
C GLU A 47 8.70 7.53 -1.50
N VAL A 48 8.99 8.11 -2.66
CA VAL A 48 9.52 7.38 -3.83
C VAL A 48 11.04 7.43 -3.86
N GLY A 49 11.67 6.44 -4.50
CA GLY A 49 13.14 6.40 -4.63
C GLY A 49 13.87 5.80 -3.41
N ILE A 50 13.16 5.11 -2.53
CA ILE A 50 13.73 4.44 -1.35
C ILE A 50 14.50 3.16 -1.69
N TRP A 51 14.29 2.60 -2.88
CA TRP A 51 14.94 1.38 -3.36
C TRP A 51 15.47 1.61 -4.78
N ASP A 52 16.59 0.95 -5.09
CA ASP A 52 17.37 1.14 -6.31
C ASP A 52 16.89 0.22 -7.45
N TYR A 53 15.66 0.44 -7.92
CA TYR A 53 15.14 -0.19 -9.14
C TYR A 53 15.51 0.64 -10.37
N GLN A 54 15.84 -0.02 -11.47
CA GLN A 54 16.02 0.64 -12.76
C GLN A 54 14.66 1.07 -13.33
N PRO A 55 14.59 2.20 -14.06
CA PRO A 55 13.32 2.71 -14.59
C PRO A 55 12.57 1.69 -15.46
N ASP A 56 13.27 0.84 -16.19
CA ASP A 56 12.70 -0.19 -17.05
C ASP A 56 12.23 -1.44 -16.29
N GLU A 57 12.58 -1.60 -15.02
CA GLU A 57 12.06 -2.68 -14.16
C GLU A 57 10.66 -2.37 -13.63
N VAL A 58 10.23 -1.11 -13.66
CA VAL A 58 8.97 -0.66 -13.04
C VAL A 58 7.78 -0.93 -13.95
N VAL A 59 6.79 -1.65 -13.42
CA VAL A 59 5.49 -1.89 -14.06
C VAL A 59 4.49 -0.81 -13.68
N GLU A 60 4.45 -0.45 -12.40
CA GLU A 60 3.48 0.50 -11.87
C GLU A 60 4.07 1.34 -10.75
N LYS A 61 3.65 2.60 -10.67
CA LYS A 61 3.87 3.49 -9.53
C LYS A 61 2.53 4.11 -9.13
N GLY A 62 2.26 4.19 -7.84
CA GLY A 62 1.03 4.79 -7.34
C GLY A 62 1.12 5.28 -5.90
N ARG A 63 -0.05 5.50 -5.30
CA ARG A 63 -0.20 5.89 -3.90
C ARG A 63 -1.42 5.22 -3.28
N VAL A 64 -1.39 5.05 -1.96
CA VAL A 64 -2.59 4.73 -1.18
C VAL A 64 -3.28 6.05 -0.85
N GLY A 65 -4.58 6.16 -1.12
CA GLY A 65 -5.41 7.33 -0.89
C GLY A 65 -6.11 7.35 0.48
N PRO A 66 -6.81 8.45 0.80
CA PRO A 66 -7.59 8.57 2.04
C PRO A 66 -8.56 7.41 2.24
N GLY A 67 -8.45 6.71 3.37
CA GLY A 67 -9.29 5.55 3.71
C GLY A 67 -9.12 4.32 2.80
N GLU A 68 -8.18 4.34 1.85
CA GLU A 68 -7.91 3.19 0.99
C GLU A 68 -7.10 2.12 1.73
N LEU A 69 -7.28 0.88 1.29
CA LEU A 69 -6.54 -0.28 1.76
C LEU A 69 -5.93 -1.01 0.54
N MET A 70 -4.60 -1.03 0.48
CA MET A 70 -3.82 -1.83 -0.46
C MET A 70 -3.51 -3.18 0.20
N VAL A 71 -3.86 -4.30 -0.44
CA VAL A 71 -3.67 -5.66 0.13
C VAL A 71 -2.97 -6.58 -0.87
N ILE A 72 -2.00 -7.34 -0.37
CA ILE A 72 -1.23 -8.36 -1.09
C ILE A 72 -1.51 -9.70 -0.43
N ASP A 73 -1.90 -10.72 -1.21
CA ASP A 73 -1.95 -12.11 -0.73
C ASP A 73 -0.64 -12.81 -1.12
N THR A 74 0.25 -12.96 -0.15
CA THR A 74 1.59 -13.55 -0.37
C THR A 74 1.50 -15.04 -0.71
N ARG A 75 0.39 -15.70 -0.37
CA ARG A 75 0.18 -17.12 -0.70
C ARG A 75 -0.23 -17.34 -2.15
N SER A 76 -1.09 -16.48 -2.69
CA SER A 76 -1.54 -16.58 -4.09
C SER A 76 -0.68 -15.77 -5.07
N GLY A 77 0.21 -14.91 -4.55
CA GLY A 77 1.03 -14.01 -5.38
C GLY A 77 0.21 -12.95 -6.10
N ARG A 78 -0.99 -12.64 -5.59
CA ARG A 78 -1.86 -11.60 -6.15
C ARG A 78 -1.35 -10.23 -5.75
N ILE A 79 -1.04 -9.44 -6.77
CA ILE A 79 -0.61 -8.04 -6.68
C ILE A 79 -1.84 -7.17 -6.32
N PRO A 80 -1.68 -6.08 -5.55
CA PRO A 80 -2.81 -5.36 -5.01
C PRO A 80 -3.73 -4.81 -6.10
N ALA A 81 -5.03 -5.02 -5.93
CA ALA A 81 -6.02 -4.15 -6.52
C ALA A 81 -6.27 -3.03 -5.52
N LEU A 82 -5.93 -1.78 -5.86
CA LEU A 82 -6.48 -0.65 -5.10
C LEU A 82 -8.00 -0.70 -5.25
N GLY A 83 -8.70 -0.94 -4.14
CA GLY A 83 -10.16 -0.86 -4.10
C GLY A 83 -10.57 0.57 -4.40
N ARG A 84 -10.79 0.90 -5.68
CA ARG A 84 -11.49 2.12 -6.05
C ARG A 84 -12.93 1.92 -5.62
N ASN A 85 -13.30 2.44 -4.44
CA ASN A 85 -14.69 2.74 -4.15
C ASN A 85 -15.17 3.71 -5.24
N ARG A 86 -15.90 3.17 -6.22
CA ARG A 86 -16.89 3.92 -6.98
C ARG A 86 -18.23 3.72 -6.31
#